data_AF-A0A1G2PLM4-F1
#
_entry.id   AF-A0A1G2PLM4-F1
#
_cell.length_a   1.000
_cell.length_b   1.000
_cell.length_c   1.000
_cell.angle_alpha   90.00
_cell.angle_beta   90.00
_cell.angle_gamma   90.00
#
_symmetry.space_group_name_H-M   'P 1'
#
loop_
_entity.id
_entity.type
_entity.pdbx_description
1 polymer ?
#
loop_
_entity_poly.entity_id
_entity_poly.type
_entity_poly.pdbx_seq_one_letter_code
_entity_poly.pdbx_strand_id
1 'polypeptide(L)'
;MSKRPSTIDPARLRRTTARNKRRLDQEREAVEQERERQEAADAEQYGKAEAQKVIPKIPAILKKAAREGDDHAVVMTRLITRGDKRAAEIVAEYCQGLGLRAEIKYYQASHDDMDSSHYYLVVSWEASVETEE
;
A
#
# COMPACT_ATOMS: atom_id res chain seq x y z
N MET A 1 -22.12 46.76 46.15
CA MET A 1 -21.23 45.59 46.31
C MET A 1 -20.20 45.59 45.20
N SER A 2 -18.94 45.91 45.50
CA SER A 2 -17.87 45.99 44.50
C SER A 2 -17.31 44.60 44.23
N LYS A 3 -17.52 44.06 43.02
CA LYS A 3 -16.87 42.82 42.56
C LYS A 3 -15.40 43.16 42.30
N ARG A 4 -14.51 42.80 43.23
CA ARG A 4 -13.06 42.94 43.02
C ARG A 4 -12.67 42.15 41.76
N PRO A 5 -11.86 42.71 40.84
CA PRO A 5 -11.34 41.95 39.72
C PRO A 5 -10.47 40.82 40.28
N SER A 6 -10.86 39.57 40.04
CA SER A 6 -10.07 38.42 40.45
C SER A 6 -8.77 38.44 39.65
N THR A 7 -7.65 38.79 40.30
CA THR A 7 -6.32 38.68 39.71
C THR A 7 -6.09 37.21 39.33
N ILE A 8 -5.98 36.93 38.05
CA ILE A 8 -5.73 35.58 37.54
C ILE A 8 -4.32 35.18 38.00
N ASP A 9 -4.22 34.10 38.78
CA ASP A 9 -2.93 33.52 39.17
C ASP A 9 -2.21 32.99 37.92
N PRO A 10 -1.06 33.58 37.53
CA PRO A 10 -0.33 33.18 36.33
C PRO A 10 0.20 31.75 36.41
N ALA A 11 0.51 31.23 37.61
CA ALA A 11 0.95 29.85 37.79
C ALA A 11 -0.21 28.86 37.59
N ARG A 12 -1.42 29.22 38.03
CA ARG A 12 -2.64 28.45 37.73
C ARG A 12 -2.94 28.46 36.23
N LEU A 13 -2.83 29.61 35.58
CA LEU A 13 -3.06 29.74 34.13
C LEU A 13 -2.08 28.86 33.32
N ARG A 14 -0.78 28.90 33.63
CA ARG A 14 0.25 28.07 32.97
C ARG A 14 -0.05 26.57 33.10
N ARG A 15 -0.45 26.12 34.30
CA ARG A 15 -0.82 24.71 34.54
C ARG A 15 -2.05 24.29 33.74
N THR A 16 -3.08 25.13 33.69
CA THR A 16 -4.29 24.83 32.90
C THR A 16 -3.99 24.82 31.41
N THR A 17 -3.17 25.74 30.91
CA THR A 17 -2.77 25.77 29.50
C THR A 17 -1.94 24.53 29.13
N ALA A 18 -0.98 24.14 29.96
CA ALA A 18 -0.19 22.92 29.73
C ALA A 18 -1.06 21.66 29.73
N ARG A 19 -2.03 21.56 30.65
CA ARG A 19 -3.00 20.45 30.70
C ARG A 19 -3.88 20.42 29.45
N ASN A 20 -4.42 21.58 29.04
CA ASN A 20 -5.26 21.68 27.86
C ASN A 20 -4.48 21.35 26.58
N LYS A 21 -3.22 21.79 26.48
CA LYS A 21 -2.33 21.43 25.37
C LYS A 21 -2.14 19.92 25.29
N ARG A 22 -1.77 19.26 26.39
CA ARG A 22 -1.61 17.79 26.42
C ARG A 22 -2.88 17.06 26.01
N ARG A 23 -4.05 17.53 26.46
CA ARG A 23 -5.34 16.94 26.06
C ARG A 23 -5.59 17.09 24.56
N LEU A 24 -5.35 18.27 24.00
CA LEU A 24 -5.49 18.51 22.56
C LEU A 24 -4.51 17.68 21.73
N ASP A 25 -3.27 17.53 22.20
CA ASP A 25 -2.27 16.70 21.53
C ASP A 25 -2.72 15.21 21.53
N GLN A 26 -3.24 14.71 22.65
CA GLN A 26 -3.80 13.35 22.74
C GLN A 26 -5.04 13.15 21.85
N GLU A 27 -5.95 14.14 21.82
CA GLU A 27 -7.13 14.10 20.94
C GLU A 27 -6.71 14.06 19.46
N ARG A 28 -5.69 14.83 19.08
CA ARG A 28 -5.15 14.82 17.70
C ARG A 28 -4.52 13.48 17.34
N GLU A 29 -3.70 12.93 18.23
CA GLU A 29 -3.07 11.63 18.03
C GLU A 29 -4.11 10.51 17.87
N ALA A 30 -5.17 10.52 18.68
CA ALA A 30 -6.25 9.55 18.57
C ALA A 30 -7.00 9.65 17.23
N VAL A 31 -7.27 10.88 16.74
CA VAL A 31 -7.92 11.10 15.44
C VAL A 31 -7.02 10.64 14.29
N GLU A 32 -5.71 10.89 14.36
CA GLU A 32 -4.76 10.45 13.35
C GLU A 32 -4.64 8.93 13.30
N GLN A 33 -4.54 8.27 14.46
CA GLN A 33 -4.52 6.80 14.54
C GLN A 33 -5.80 6.18 13.96
N GLU A 34 -6.97 6.77 14.23
CA GLU A 34 -8.23 6.27 13.68
C GLU A 34 -8.30 6.47 12.16
N ARG A 35 -7.82 7.62 11.65
CA ARG A 35 -7.68 7.84 10.22
C ARG A 35 -6.77 6.81 9.56
N GLU A 36 -5.60 6.55 10.15
CA GLU A 36 -4.65 5.56 9.63
C GLU A 36 -5.23 4.14 9.61
N ARG A 37 -6.03 3.78 10.63
CA ARG A 37 -6.75 2.50 10.67
C ARG A 37 -7.79 2.41 9.56
N GLN A 38 -8.58 3.46 9.36
CA GLN A 38 -9.58 3.48 8.31
C GLN A 38 -8.92 3.38 6.93
N GLU A 39 -7.88 4.17 6.68
CA GLU A 39 -7.12 4.11 5.41
C GLU A 39 -6.50 2.73 5.16
N ALA A 40 -6.04 2.05 6.22
CA ALA A 40 -5.53 0.68 6.13
C ALA A 40 -6.65 -0.33 5.80
N ALA A 41 -7.82 -0.20 6.43
CA ALA A 41 -8.98 -1.04 6.18
C ALA A 41 -9.52 -0.86 4.74
N ASP A 42 -9.59 0.38 4.27
CA ASP A 42 -10.02 0.70 2.91
C ASP A 42 -9.04 0.12 1.87
N ALA A 43 -7.73 0.26 2.12
CA ALA A 43 -6.70 -0.33 1.27
C ALA A 43 -6.77 -1.87 1.25
N GLU A 44 -7.08 -2.51 2.38
CA GLU A 44 -7.26 -3.96 2.49
C GLU A 44 -8.48 -4.44 1.68
N GLN A 45 -9.62 -3.75 1.82
CA GLN A 45 -10.84 -4.10 1.08
C GLN A 45 -10.66 -3.91 -0.42
N TYR A 46 -10.11 -2.76 -0.83
CA TYR A 46 -9.78 -2.49 -2.22
C TYR A 46 -8.80 -3.54 -2.76
N GLY A 47 -7.73 -3.82 -2.00
CA GLY A 47 -6.69 -4.76 -2.37
C GLY A 47 -7.24 -6.15 -2.66
N LYS A 48 -8.11 -6.65 -1.77
CA LYS A 48 -8.82 -7.93 -1.97
C LYS A 48 -9.70 -7.92 -3.21
N ALA A 49 -10.47 -6.85 -3.43
CA ALA A 49 -11.39 -6.75 -4.56
C ALA A 49 -10.63 -6.75 -5.90
N GLU A 50 -9.50 -6.03 -5.99
CA GLU A 50 -8.67 -6.02 -7.20
C GLU A 50 -7.94 -7.35 -7.40
N ALA A 51 -7.37 -7.94 -6.35
CA ALA A 51 -6.72 -9.24 -6.45
C ALA A 51 -7.68 -10.32 -6.96
N GLN A 52 -8.93 -10.34 -6.49
CA GLN A 52 -9.97 -11.27 -6.97
C GLN A 52 -10.27 -11.13 -8.47
N LYS A 53 -10.07 -9.95 -9.07
CA LYS A 53 -10.24 -9.74 -10.52
C LYS A 53 -9.04 -10.23 -11.33
N VAL A 54 -7.84 -10.22 -10.74
CA VAL A 54 -6.59 -10.56 -11.42
C VAL A 54 -6.27 -12.04 -11.31
N ILE A 55 -6.43 -12.64 -10.11
CA ILE A 55 -6.07 -14.04 -9.83
C ILE A 55 -6.58 -15.03 -10.89
N PRO A 56 -7.86 -14.98 -11.31
CA PRO A 56 -8.38 -15.90 -12.32
C PRO A 56 -7.70 -15.78 -13.70
N LYS A 57 -7.09 -14.63 -14.00
CA LYS A 57 -6.44 -14.35 -15.29
C LYS A 57 -4.98 -14.80 -15.33
N ILE A 58 -4.35 -15.02 -14.17
CA ILE A 58 -2.93 -15.35 -14.05
C ILE A 58 -2.54 -16.55 -14.93
N PRO A 59 -3.26 -17.69 -14.94
CA PRO A 59 -2.89 -18.82 -15.79
C PRO A 59 -2.85 -18.50 -17.28
N ALA A 60 -3.75 -17.63 -17.76
CA ALA A 60 -3.77 -17.21 -19.16
C ALA A 60 -2.60 -16.27 -19.50
N ILE A 61 -2.25 -15.36 -18.57
CA ILE A 61 -1.10 -14.45 -18.71
C ILE A 61 0.20 -15.25 -18.78
N LEU A 62 0.41 -16.20 -17.87
CA LEU A 62 1.60 -17.05 -17.83
C LEU A 62 1.72 -17.92 -19.09
N LYS A 63 0.62 -18.55 -19.53
CA LYS A 63 0.60 -19.34 -20.78
C LYS A 63 0.95 -18.52 -22.00
N LYS A 64 0.54 -17.25 -22.04
CA LYS A 64 0.87 -16.34 -23.14
C LYS A 64 2.37 -16.05 -23.14
N ALA A 65 2.92 -15.60 -22.01
CA ALA A 65 4.34 -15.28 -21.88
C ALA A 65 5.24 -16.49 -22.18
N ALA A 66 4.90 -17.68 -21.66
CA ALA A 66 5.64 -18.91 -21.97
C ALA A 66 5.62 -19.27 -23.46
N ARG A 67 4.52 -18.99 -24.19
CA ARG A 67 4.44 -19.19 -25.65
C ARG A 67 5.29 -18.18 -26.43
N GLU A 68 5.51 -17.00 -25.86
CA GLU A 68 6.36 -15.96 -26.41
C GLU A 68 7.85 -16.22 -26.10
N GLY A 69 8.15 -17.26 -25.32
CA GLY A 69 9.51 -17.66 -24.94
C GLY A 69 10.03 -16.95 -23.69
N ASP A 70 9.18 -16.20 -22.99
CA ASP A 70 9.54 -15.52 -21.76
C ASP A 70 9.55 -16.49 -20.57
N ASP A 71 10.39 -16.19 -19.58
CA ASP A 71 10.48 -16.86 -18.27
C ASP A 71 9.78 -16.06 -17.15
N HIS A 72 9.12 -14.97 -17.53
CA HIS A 72 8.43 -14.08 -16.62
C HIS A 72 7.21 -13.44 -17.29
N ALA A 73 6.29 -12.95 -16.47
CA ALA A 73 5.12 -12.20 -16.92
C ALA A 73 4.79 -11.08 -15.95
N VAL A 74 4.35 -9.95 -16.50
CA VAL A 74 3.77 -8.86 -15.71
C VAL A 74 2.29 -9.18 -15.48
N VAL A 75 1.90 -9.35 -14.21
CA VAL A 75 0.52 -9.73 -13.84
C VAL A 75 -0.29 -8.54 -13.31
N MET A 76 0.38 -7.51 -12.80
CA MET A 76 -0.24 -6.25 -12.41
C MET A 76 0.67 -5.06 -12.75
N THR A 77 0.09 -3.96 -13.21
CA THR A 77 0.79 -2.71 -13.54
C THR A 77 0.24 -1.55 -12.73
N ARG A 78 0.94 -0.40 -12.76
CA ARG A 78 0.50 0.87 -12.16
C ARG A 78 0.10 0.76 -10.69
N LEU A 79 0.95 0.12 -9.88
CA LEU A 79 0.75 0.01 -8.43
C LEU A 79 1.11 1.34 -7.75
N ILE A 80 0.15 2.27 -7.71
CA ILE A 80 0.37 3.65 -7.25
C ILE A 80 -0.14 3.84 -5.82
N THR A 81 -1.34 3.35 -5.55
CA THR A 81 -2.01 3.54 -4.26
C THR A 81 -1.62 2.47 -3.25
N ARG A 82 -1.92 2.72 -1.97
CA ARG A 82 -1.77 1.71 -0.90
C ARG A 82 -2.62 0.46 -1.19
N GLY A 83 -3.81 0.64 -1.74
CA GLY A 83 -4.70 -0.45 -2.15
C GLY A 83 -4.13 -1.29 -3.28
N ASP A 84 -3.53 -0.67 -4.31
CA ASP A 84 -2.90 -1.40 -5.42
C ASP A 84 -1.73 -2.26 -4.93
N LYS A 85 -0.90 -1.69 -4.05
CA LYS A 85 0.21 -2.43 -3.43
C LYS A 85 -0.31 -3.61 -2.64
N ARG A 86 -1.41 -3.44 -1.90
CA ARG A 86 -2.03 -4.53 -1.16
C ARG A 86 -2.62 -5.61 -2.07
N ALA A 87 -3.23 -5.23 -3.19
CA ALA A 87 -3.66 -6.19 -4.21
C ALA A 87 -2.47 -6.98 -4.77
N ALA A 88 -1.36 -6.30 -5.07
CA ALA A 88 -0.15 -6.95 -5.57
C ALA A 88 0.46 -7.92 -4.56
N GLU A 89 0.45 -7.60 -3.26
CA GLU A 89 0.87 -8.54 -2.21
C GLU A 89 0.02 -9.81 -2.20
N ILE A 90 -1.31 -9.67 -2.24
CA ILE A 90 -2.23 -10.82 -2.26
C ILE A 90 -2.02 -11.68 -3.52
N VAL A 91 -1.83 -11.04 -4.68
CA VAL A 91 -1.54 -11.74 -5.94
C VAL A 91 -0.17 -12.42 -5.89
N ALA A 92 0.83 -11.78 -5.29
CA ALA A 92 2.16 -12.35 -5.12
C ALA A 92 2.12 -13.60 -4.22
N GLU A 93 1.42 -13.54 -3.08
CA GLU A 93 1.20 -14.69 -2.19
C GLU A 93 0.51 -15.85 -2.93
N TYR A 94 -0.51 -15.56 -3.74
CA TYR A 94 -1.17 -16.56 -4.58
C TYR A 94 -0.17 -17.22 -5.56
N CYS A 95 0.62 -16.42 -6.28
CA CYS A 95 1.62 -16.93 -7.22
C CYS A 95 2.71 -17.75 -6.53
N GLN A 96 3.17 -17.33 -5.36
CA GLN A 96 4.13 -18.07 -4.54
C GLN A 96 3.55 -19.41 -4.07
N GLY A 97 2.26 -19.45 -3.73
CA GLY A 97 1.54 -20.69 -3.45
C GLY A 97 1.48 -21.67 -4.64
N LEU A 98 1.66 -21.18 -5.87
CA LEU A 98 1.81 -21.99 -7.08
C LEU A 98 3.26 -22.38 -7.38
N GLY A 99 4.21 -22.03 -6.52
CA GLY A 99 5.65 -22.28 -6.73
C GLY A 99 6.33 -21.26 -7.66
N LEU A 100 5.67 -20.14 -7.96
CA LEU A 100 6.24 -19.09 -8.82
C LEU A 100 6.98 -18.05 -7.96
N ARG A 101 8.01 -17.44 -8.52
CA ARG A 101 8.69 -16.29 -7.91
C ARG A 101 7.91 -15.03 -8.25
N ALA A 102 7.57 -14.22 -7.26
CA ALA A 102 6.83 -12.98 -7.44
C ALA A 102 7.60 -11.80 -6.87
N GLU A 103 7.76 -10.73 -7.66
CA GLU A 103 8.55 -9.55 -7.31
C GLU A 103 7.84 -8.26 -7.74
N ILE A 104 7.81 -7.27 -6.85
CA ILE A 104 7.38 -5.92 -7.19
C ILE A 104 8.59 -5.15 -7.71
N LYS A 105 8.55 -4.74 -8.98
CA LYS A 105 9.60 -3.96 -9.63
C LYS A 105 9.15 -2.52 -9.83
N TYR A 106 10.11 -1.60 -9.81
CA TYR A 106 9.88 -0.18 -10.06
C TYR A 106 10.27 0.16 -11.50
N TYR A 107 9.35 0.77 -12.23
CA TYR A 107 9.62 1.37 -13.53
C TYR A 107 9.87 2.86 -13.33
N GLN A 108 11.04 3.32 -13.76
CA GLN A 108 11.34 4.73 -13.85
C GLN A 108 11.23 5.15 -15.31
N ALA A 109 10.25 6.00 -15.61
CA ALA A 109 10.13 6.56 -16.94
C ALA A 109 11.31 7.50 -17.24
N SER A 110 11.80 7.44 -18.49
CA SER A 110 12.78 8.40 -18.99
C SER A 110 12.12 9.77 -19.18
N HIS A 111 12.92 10.83 -19.34
CA HIS A 111 12.45 12.22 -19.40
C HIS A 111 11.41 12.48 -20.51
N ASP A 112 11.31 11.62 -21.53
CA ASP A 112 10.41 11.76 -22.68
C ASP A 112 9.12 10.91 -22.57
N ASP A 113 9.06 9.96 -21.63
CA ASP A 113 7.85 9.18 -21.34
C ASP A 113 7.05 9.86 -20.22
N MET A 114 5.97 10.54 -20.60
CA MET A 114 5.01 11.16 -19.67
C MET A 114 4.23 10.13 -18.82
N ASP A 115 4.44 8.83 -19.03
CA ASP A 115 3.84 7.80 -18.18
C ASP A 115 4.58 7.79 -16.83
N SER A 116 3.87 8.17 -15.77
CA SER A 116 4.45 8.38 -14.44
C SER A 116 5.15 7.10 -13.96
N SER A 117 6.33 7.27 -13.32
CA SER A 117 7.07 6.17 -12.74
C SER A 117 6.18 5.37 -11.77
N HIS A 118 6.13 4.05 -11.93
CA HIS A 118 5.17 3.22 -11.23
C HIS A 118 5.73 1.84 -10.93
N TYR A 119 5.14 1.17 -9.93
CA TYR A 119 5.47 -0.20 -9.60
C TYR A 119 4.62 -1.18 -10.41
N TYR A 120 5.16 -2.37 -10.66
CA TYR A 120 4.47 -3.47 -11.33
C TYR A 120 4.85 -4.80 -10.65
N LEU A 121 3.95 -5.77 -10.69
CA LEU A 121 4.18 -7.11 -10.17
C LEU A 121 4.60 -8.04 -11.31
N VAL A 122 5.82 -8.55 -11.21
CA VAL A 122 6.38 -9.56 -12.12
C VAL A 122 6.32 -10.91 -11.43
N VAL A 123 5.90 -11.91 -12.17
CA VAL A 123 5.93 -13.31 -11.74
C VAL A 123 6.83 -14.05 -12.71
N SER A 124 7.83 -14.76 -12.19
CA SER A 124 8.75 -15.60 -12.97
C SER A 124 8.69 -17.05 -12.52
N TRP A 125 9.07 -17.94 -13.44
CA TRP A 125 9.18 -19.36 -13.21
C TRP A 125 10.55 -19.84 -13.67
N GLU A 126 11.05 -20.90 -13.05
CA GLU A 126 12.20 -21.60 -13.60
C GLU A 126 11.75 -22.25 -14.91
N ALA A 127 12.35 -21.84 -16.04
CA ALA A 127 12.30 -22.65 -17.24
C ALA A 127 12.93 -24.01 -16.89
N SER A 128 12.27 -25.12 -17.25
CA SER A 128 12.86 -26.45 -17.05
C SER A 128 14.30 -26.42 -17.51
N VAL A 129 15.22 -26.66 -16.56
CA VAL A 129 16.62 -26.91 -16.86
C VAL A 129 16.67 -28.32 -17.42
N GLU A 130 16.25 -28.47 -18.67
CA GLU A 130 16.58 -29.53 -19.61
C GLU A 130 15.68 -29.40 -20.84
N THR A 131 16.26 -28.79 -21.87
CA THR A 131 16.07 -29.25 -23.24
C THR A 131 16.55 -30.70 -23.31
N GLU A 132 15.64 -31.66 -23.26
CA GLU A 132 15.87 -32.97 -23.87
C GLU A 132 15.01 -33.04 -25.14
N GLU A 133 15.75 -33.17 -26.25
CA GLU A 133 15.43 -33.39 -27.67
C GLU A 133 13.96 -33.52 -28.13
#